data_AF-A0A7K3B464-F1
#
_entry.id   AF-A0A7K3B464-F1
#
_cell.length_a   1.000
_cell.length_b   1.000
_cell.length_c   1.000
_cell.angle_alpha   90.00
_cell.angle_beta   90.00
_cell.angle_gamma   90.00
#
_symmetry.space_group_name_H-M   'P 1'
#
loop_
_entity.id
_entity.type
_entity.pdbx_description
1 polymer ?
#
loop_
_entity_poly.entity_id
_entity_poly.type
_entity_poly.pdbx_seq_one_letter_code
_entity_poly.pdbx_strand_id
1 'polypeptide(L)'
;MSLRFPDPDQYAAIAAAAKAADMSMQDYVLSAAYERATAVERVFLEAAKRHGDYTRDAFAEIGDNEPDTERRAAAQAARRRLDELDGAGAGHGNAA
;
A
#
# COMPACT_ATOMS: atom_id res chain seq x y z
N MET A 1 14.91 -5.01 -33.24
CA MET A 1 14.17 -3.73 -33.34
C MET A 1 15.17 -2.69 -33.83
N SER A 2 14.91 -1.98 -34.94
CA SER A 2 15.87 -1.02 -35.50
C SER A 2 15.54 0.39 -35.02
N LEU A 3 16.42 0.99 -34.20
CA LEU A 3 16.30 2.37 -33.75
C LEU A 3 16.79 3.29 -34.88
N ARG A 4 15.89 4.12 -35.42
CA ARG A 4 16.25 5.19 -36.36
C ARG A 4 16.37 6.49 -35.60
N PHE A 5 17.54 7.12 -35.69
CA PHE A 5 17.80 8.47 -35.22
C PHE A 5 17.82 9.39 -36.44
N PRO A 6 16.70 10.06 -36.75
CA PRO A 6 16.62 10.93 -37.93
C PRO A 6 17.48 12.20 -37.79
N ASP A 7 17.80 12.58 -36.55
CA ASP A 7 18.65 13.72 -36.22
C ASP A 7 20.08 13.25 -35.88
N PRO A 8 21.10 13.67 -36.64
CA PRO A 8 22.49 13.27 -36.40
C PRO A 8 23.06 13.82 -35.09
N ASP A 9 22.58 14.96 -34.60
CA ASP A 9 23.06 15.54 -33.34
C ASP A 9 22.52 14.74 -32.14
N GLN A 10 21.28 14.26 -32.24
CA GLN A 10 20.71 13.33 -31.26
C GLN A 10 21.49 12.02 -31.22
N TYR A 11 21.86 11.48 -32.37
CA TYR A 11 22.70 10.28 -32.43
C TYR A 11 24.04 10.50 -31.72
N ALA A 12 24.73 11.61 -32.02
CA ALA A 12 26.02 11.94 -31.42
C ALA A 12 25.91 12.11 -29.89
N ALA A 13 24.87 12.79 -29.42
CA ALA A 13 24.62 12.98 -27.99
C ALA A 13 24.38 11.64 -27.26
N ILE A 14 23.54 10.75 -27.84
CA ILE A 14 23.25 9.44 -27.26
C ILE A 14 24.49 8.53 -27.29
N ALA A 15 25.28 8.56 -28.36
CA ALA A 15 26.52 7.80 -28.46
C ALA A 15 27.57 8.26 -27.43
N ALA A 16 27.69 9.58 -27.21
CA ALA A 16 28.56 10.13 -26.18
C ALA A 16 28.12 9.72 -24.77
N ALA A 17 26.80 9.77 -24.49
CA ALA A 17 26.24 9.35 -23.21
C ALA A 17 26.43 7.84 -22.95
N ALA A 18 26.19 7.00 -23.96
CA ALA A 18 26.42 5.57 -23.88
C ALA A 18 27.90 5.25 -23.61
N LYS A 19 28.82 5.94 -24.29
CA LYS A 19 30.26 5.81 -24.04
C LYS A 19 30.66 6.24 -22.63
N ALA A 20 30.08 7.33 -22.12
CA ALA A 20 30.33 7.79 -20.75
C ALA A 20 29.82 6.80 -19.70
N ALA A 21 28.76 6.05 -20.01
CA ALA A 21 28.22 4.97 -19.18
C ALA A 21 28.92 3.61 -19.38
N ASP A 22 29.92 3.51 -20.26
CA ASP A 22 30.58 2.26 -20.67
C ASP A 22 29.60 1.19 -21.20
N MET A 23 28.60 1.64 -21.96
CA MET A 23 27.54 0.79 -22.51
C MET A 23 27.52 0.85 -24.03
N SER A 24 26.98 -0.21 -24.65
CA SER A 24 26.57 -0.10 -26.06
C SER A 24 25.43 0.91 -26.18
N MET A 25 25.35 1.60 -27.33
CA MET A 25 24.28 2.59 -27.55
C MET A 25 22.87 1.97 -27.45
N GLN A 26 22.74 0.70 -27.84
CA GLN A 26 21.48 -0.02 -27.76
C GLN A 26 21.10 -0.32 -26.29
N ASP A 27 22.06 -0.78 -25.48
CA ASP A 27 21.83 -1.07 -24.07
C ASP A 27 21.55 0.21 -23.28
N TYR A 28 22.21 1.31 -23.62
CA TYR A 28 21.96 2.62 -23.04
C TYR A 28 20.53 3.10 -23.32
N VAL A 29 20.03 2.97 -24.56
CA VAL A 29 18.66 3.35 -24.90
C VAL A 29 17.64 2.45 -24.22
N LEU A 30 17.89 1.14 -24.14
CA LEU A 30 17.01 0.19 -23.47
C LEU A 30 16.93 0.45 -21.96
N SER A 31 18.07 0.68 -21.30
CA SER A 31 18.11 1.01 -19.87
C SER A 31 17.41 2.33 -19.58
N ALA A 32 17.68 3.39 -20.35
CA ALA A 32 17.00 4.67 -20.19
C ALA A 32 15.47 4.56 -20.41
N ALA A 33 15.04 3.75 -21.38
CA ALA A 33 13.62 3.49 -21.60
C ALA A 33 12.98 2.74 -20.42
N TYR A 34 13.68 1.73 -19.90
CA TYR A 34 13.23 0.96 -18.73
C TYR A 34 13.15 1.82 -17.47
N GLU A 35 14.17 2.63 -17.18
CA GLU A 35 14.16 3.57 -16.06
C GLU A 35 13.01 4.56 -16.17
N ARG A 36 12.74 5.09 -17.37
CA ARG A 36 11.62 5.99 -17.58
C ARG A 36 10.27 5.30 -17.39
N ALA A 37 10.14 4.06 -17.86
CA ALA A 37 8.92 3.27 -17.70
C ALA A 37 8.63 2.93 -16.23
N THR A 38 9.68 2.70 -15.43
CA THR A 38 9.57 2.30 -14.02
C THR A 38 9.68 3.45 -13.02
N ALA A 39 9.93 4.69 -13.49
CA ALA A 39 10.11 5.85 -12.62
C ALA A 39 8.92 6.09 -11.68
N VAL A 40 7.69 5.97 -12.19
CA VAL A 40 6.47 6.17 -11.39
C VAL A 40 6.29 5.04 -10.38
N GLU A 41 6.55 3.79 -10.78
CA GLU A 41 6.48 2.62 -9.90
C GLU A 41 7.47 2.76 -8.73
N ARG A 42 8.71 3.19 -9.00
CA ARG A 42 9.72 3.38 -7.95
C ARG A 42 9.28 4.42 -6.91
N VAL A 43 8.78 5.57 -7.37
CA VAL A 43 8.26 6.62 -6.46
C VAL A 43 7.07 6.10 -5.66
N PHE A 44 6.17 5.35 -6.30
CA PHE A 44 5.03 4.75 -5.61
C PHE A 44 5.46 3.77 -4.52
N LEU A 45 6.37 2.85 -4.83
CA LEU A 45 6.86 1.85 -3.86
C LEU A 45 7.60 2.51 -2.70
N GLU A 46 8.39 3.55 -2.95
CA GLU A 46 9.06 4.33 -1.91
C GLU A 46 8.06 5.01 -0.98
N ALA A 47 7.03 5.67 -1.55
CA ALA A 47 5.97 6.30 -0.78
C ALA A 47 5.17 5.27 0.03
N ALA A 48 4.86 4.10 -0.55
CA ALA A 48 4.17 3.01 0.12
C ALA A 48 4.98 2.46 1.30
N LYS A 49 6.29 2.27 1.13
CA LYS A 49 7.19 1.86 2.22
C LYS A 49 7.19 2.89 3.34
N ARG A 50 7.37 4.17 3.01
CA ARG A 50 7.35 5.26 4.01
C ARG A 50 6.04 5.31 4.78
N HIS A 51 4.91 5.11 4.11
CA HIS A 51 3.60 5.03 4.76
C HIS A 51 3.49 3.80 5.67
N GLY A 52 3.98 2.65 5.24
CA GLY A 52 4.03 1.43 6.04
C GLY A 52 4.89 1.59 7.30
N ASP A 53 6.06 2.20 7.18
CA ASP A 53 6.96 2.49 8.31
C ASP A 53 6.31 3.50 9.28
N TYR A 54 5.74 4.58 8.77
CA TYR A 54 4.99 5.55 9.60
C TYR A 54 3.84 4.88 10.37
N THR A 55 3.09 4.01 9.71
CA THR A 55 1.98 3.29 10.35
C THR A 55 2.50 2.32 11.40
N ARG A 56 3.55 1.54 11.07
CA ARG A 56 4.18 0.63 12.03
C ARG A 56 4.65 1.38 13.28
N ASP A 57 5.33 2.51 13.11
CA ASP A 57 5.83 3.32 14.22
C ASP A 57 4.69 3.92 15.05
N ALA A 58 3.65 4.45 14.40
CA ALA A 58 2.48 4.99 15.08
C ALA A 58 1.73 3.94 15.93
N PHE A 59 1.77 2.68 15.51
CA PHE A 59 1.16 1.57 16.25
C PHE A 59 2.17 0.78 17.11
N ALA A 60 3.47 1.10 17.09
CA ALA A 60 4.48 0.38 17.87
C ALA A 60 4.33 0.58 19.37
N GLU A 61 3.83 1.74 19.81
CA GLU A 61 3.53 2.02 21.22
C GLU A 61 2.26 1.32 21.71
N ILE A 62 1.40 0.93 20.76
CA ILE A 62 0.26 0.07 21.03
C ILE A 62 0.80 -1.36 20.97
N GLY A 63 1.36 -1.85 22.08
CA GLY A 63 2.00 -3.18 22.19
C GLY A 63 1.08 -4.36 21.84
N ASP A 64 1.37 -5.56 22.35
CA ASP A 64 0.43 -6.68 22.18
C ASP A 64 -0.93 -6.30 22.77
N ASN A 65 -1.83 -5.85 21.89
CA ASN A 65 -3.26 -5.74 22.15
C ASN A 65 -3.79 -7.16 22.22
N GLU A 66 -3.37 -7.89 23.26
CA GLU A 66 -3.99 -9.14 23.60
C GLU A 66 -5.46 -8.83 23.76
N PRO A 67 -6.34 -9.43 22.95
CA PRO A 67 -7.71 -9.02 22.95
C PRO A 67 -8.28 -9.27 24.33
N ASP A 68 -8.76 -8.21 24.98
CA ASP A 68 -9.32 -8.28 26.33
C ASP A 68 -10.56 -9.20 26.33
N THR A 69 -10.30 -10.48 26.60
CA THR A 69 -11.28 -11.57 26.52
C THR A 69 -12.35 -11.39 27.59
N GLU A 70 -11.99 -10.83 28.74
CA GLU A 70 -12.90 -10.48 29.82
C GLU A 70 -13.84 -9.35 29.42
N ARG A 71 -13.31 -8.25 28.87
CA ARG A 71 -14.15 -7.13 28.38
C ARG A 71 -15.07 -7.57 27.24
N ARG A 72 -14.61 -8.46 26.34
CA ARG A 72 -15.48 -9.05 25.31
C ARG A 72 -16.57 -9.94 25.91
N ALA A 73 -16.23 -10.80 26.88
CA ALA A 73 -17.22 -11.67 27.54
C ALA A 73 -18.26 -10.84 28.29
N ALA A 74 -17.83 -9.78 28.98
CA ALA A 74 -18.71 -8.84 29.67
C ALA A 74 -19.65 -8.11 28.68
N ALA A 75 -19.13 -7.65 27.55
CA ALA A 75 -19.94 -7.02 26.50
C ALA A 75 -20.99 -7.99 25.92
N GLN A 76 -20.62 -9.25 25.68
CA GLN A 76 -21.56 -10.28 25.20
C GLN A 76 -22.63 -10.62 26.23
N ALA A 77 -22.27 -10.70 27.52
CA ALA A 77 -23.23 -10.92 28.60
C ALA A 77 -24.21 -9.75 28.75
N ALA A 78 -23.72 -8.51 28.67
CA ALA A 78 -24.56 -7.32 28.66
C ALA A 78 -25.51 -7.31 27.46
N ARG A 79 -25.03 -7.71 26.27
CA ARG A 79 -25.89 -7.84 25.08
C ARG A 79 -27.01 -8.85 25.27
N ARG A 80 -26.70 -10.06 25.76
CA ARG A 80 -27.71 -11.08 26.06
C ARG A 80 -28.77 -10.58 27.04
N ARG A 81 -28.35 -9.87 28.09
CA ARG A 81 -29.26 -9.28 29.07
C ARG A 81 -30.19 -8.22 28.45
N LEU A 82 -29.70 -7.41 27.53
CA LEU A 82 -30.54 -6.44 26.81
C LEU A 82 -31.55 -7.16 25.91
N ASP A 83 -31.11 -8.17 25.16
CA ASP A 83 -32.01 -8.96 24.31
C ASP A 83 -33.10 -9.68 25.12
N GLU A 84 -32.78 -10.15 26.33
CA GLU A 84 -33.75 -10.74 27.28
C GLU A 84 -34.76 -9.71 27.81
N LEU A 85 -34.31 -8.48 28.11
CA LEU A 85 -35.18 -7.40 28.57
C LEU A 85 -36.12 -6.91 27.45
N ASP A 86 -35.61 -6.78 26.23
CA ASP A 86 -36.38 -6.40 25.04
C ASP A 86 -37.39 -7.50 24.66
N GLY A 87 -37.01 -8.78 24.80
CA GLY A 87 -37.90 -9.93 24.60
C GLY A 87 -38.98 -10.06 25.69
N ALA A 88 -38.67 -9.73 26.94
CA ALA A 88 -39.61 -9.76 28.06
C ALA A 88 -40.67 -8.64 27.97
N GLY A 89 -40.33 -7.49 27.35
CA GLY A 89 -41.26 -6.39 27.10
C GLY A 89 -42.34 -6.69 26.06
N ALA A 90 -42.09 -7.64 25.15
CA ALA A 90 -43.06 -8.04 24.12
C ALA A 90 -44.10 -9.08 24.60
N GLY A 91 -43.92 -9.66 25.79
CA GLY A 91 -44.75 -10.76 26.30
C GLY A 91 -45.92 -10.38 27.22
N HIS A 92 -46.03 -9.13 27.67
CA HIS A 92 -47.05 -8.70 28.64
C HIS A 92 -48.20 -7.85 28.07
N GLY A 93 -48.51 -8.04 26.78
CA GLY A 93 -49.66 -7.42 26.11
C GLY A 93 -50.74 -8.42 25.71
N ASN A 94 -51.34 -9.16 26.65
CA ASN A 94 -52.70 -9.68 26.46
C ASN A 94 -53.31 -10.22 27.75
N ALA A 95 -54.18 -9.43 28.38
CA ALA A 95 -55.31 -9.88 29.19
C ALA A 95 -56.23 -8.69 29.49
N ALA A 96 -57.18 -8.42 28.59
CA ALA A 96 -58.46 -7.76 28.90
C ALA A 96 -59.49 -8.15 27.84
#